data_AF-R9ME35-F1
#
_entry.id   AF-R9ME35-F1
#
_cell.length_a   1.000
_cell.length_b   1.000
_cell.length_c   1.000
_cell.angle_alpha   90.00
_cell.angle_beta   90.00
_cell.angle_gamma   90.00
#
_symmetry.space_group_name_H-M   'P 1'
#
loop_
_entity.id
_entity.type
_entity.pdbx_description
1 polymer ?
#
loop_
_entity_poly.entity_id
_entity_poly.type
_entity_poly.pdbx_seq_one_letter_code
_entity_poly.pdbx_strand_id
1 'polypeptide(L)'
;MSTLADAFGFLADCLEKGAEVASDLNGRGGYEKIISQGSKESIEFEIYYRETSNEPPITYELSIGVDKYDRPVIEKERLRQRRENERYGRPMSFLFLEYGKGFAFKGNNSGLLEEENQEIGEKVDVELADPRQ
;
A
#
# COMPACT_ATOMS: atom_id res chain seq x y z
N MET A 1 -4.29 -24.21 5.91
CA MET A 1 -5.40 -23.50 6.58
C MET A 1 -5.11 -22.03 6.33
N SER A 2 -6.00 -21.27 5.70
CA SER A 2 -5.80 -19.82 5.59
C SER A 2 -6.33 -19.18 6.86
N THR A 3 -5.47 -18.48 7.59
CA THR A 3 -5.87 -17.74 8.79
C THR A 3 -5.60 -16.25 8.61
N LEU A 4 -6.33 -15.42 9.36
CA LEU A 4 -6.05 -13.98 9.41
C LEU A 4 -4.60 -13.71 9.88
N ALA A 5 -4.07 -14.56 10.76
CA ALA A 5 -2.68 -14.46 11.22
C ALA A 5 -1.68 -14.70 10.07
N ASP A 6 -1.95 -15.64 9.16
CA ASP A 6 -1.09 -15.88 8.00
C ASP A 6 -1.07 -14.69 7.03
N ALA A 7 -2.20 -13.99 6.88
CA ALA A 7 -2.30 -12.78 6.06
C ALA A 7 -1.47 -11.62 6.65
N PHE A 8 -1.55 -11.40 7.96
CA PHE A 8 -0.68 -10.43 8.64
C PHE A 8 0.79 -10.84 8.58
N GLY A 9 1.09 -12.14 8.72
CA GLY A 9 2.43 -12.67 8.54
C GLY A 9 2.97 -12.42 7.13
N PHE A 10 2.12 -12.56 6.11
CA PHE A 10 2.50 -12.25 4.72
C PHE A 10 2.79 -10.76 4.52
N LEU A 11 1.94 -9.87 5.06
CA LEU A 11 2.21 -8.43 5.02
C LEU A 11 3.51 -8.05 5.73
N ALA A 12 3.80 -8.65 6.87
CA ALA A 12 5.06 -8.43 7.60
C ALA A 12 6.27 -8.92 6.78
N ASP A 13 6.18 -10.09 6.15
CA ASP A 13 7.21 -10.60 5.25
C ASP A 13 7.44 -9.66 4.04
N CYS A 14 6.36 -9.10 3.46
CA CYS A 14 6.45 -8.14 2.36
C CYS A 14 7.19 -6.86 2.78
N LEU A 15 6.90 -6.32 3.97
CA LEU A 15 7.55 -5.13 4.51
C LEU A 15 9.04 -5.35 4.79
N GLU A 16 9.41 -6.55 5.27
CA GLU A 16 10.80 -6.85 5.64
C GLU A 16 11.66 -7.25 4.43
N LYS A 17 11.09 -8.05 3.50
CA LYS A 17 11.87 -8.77 2.47
C LYS A 17 11.40 -8.51 1.04
N GLY A 18 10.32 -7.78 0.84
CA GLY A 18 9.69 -7.55 -0.46
C GLY A 18 8.73 -8.66 -0.89
N ALA A 19 7.80 -8.32 -1.77
CA ALA A 19 6.68 -9.18 -2.18
C ALA A 19 7.11 -10.50 -2.85
N GLU A 20 8.16 -10.46 -3.66
CA GLU A 20 8.73 -11.62 -4.34
C GLU A 20 9.15 -12.68 -3.32
N VAL A 21 10.07 -12.32 -2.41
CA VAL A 21 10.57 -13.24 -1.37
C VAL A 21 9.44 -13.68 -0.44
N ALA A 22 8.58 -12.75 -0.01
CA ALA A 22 7.46 -13.04 0.89
C ALA A 22 6.49 -14.09 0.32
N SER A 23 6.30 -14.11 -1.00
CA SER A 23 5.42 -15.04 -1.70
C SER A 23 5.93 -16.48 -1.66
N ASP A 24 7.24 -16.70 -1.53
CA ASP A 24 7.85 -18.02 -1.45
C ASP A 24 8.06 -18.52 -0.01
N LEU A 25 8.17 -17.58 0.94
CA LEU A 25 8.44 -17.91 2.35
C LEU A 25 7.34 -18.72 3.03
N ASN A 26 7.71 -19.38 4.13
CA ASN A 26 6.80 -20.08 5.04
C ASN A 26 5.92 -21.14 4.35
N GLY A 27 6.40 -21.71 3.25
CA GLY A 27 5.68 -22.75 2.50
C GLY A 27 4.49 -22.24 1.67
N ARG A 28 4.42 -20.91 1.41
CA ARG A 28 3.38 -20.31 0.56
C ARG A 28 3.50 -20.77 -0.89
N GLY A 29 4.72 -20.92 -1.41
CA GLY A 29 4.98 -21.56 -2.70
C GLY A 29 4.67 -20.69 -3.92
N GLY A 30 4.80 -19.37 -3.77
CA GLY A 30 4.70 -18.39 -4.86
C GLY A 30 3.35 -17.69 -4.95
N TYR A 31 3.29 -16.65 -5.78
CA TYR A 31 2.12 -15.78 -5.93
C TYR A 31 0.84 -16.53 -6.34
N GLU A 32 0.96 -17.46 -7.29
CA GLU A 32 -0.15 -18.30 -7.77
C GLU A 32 -0.80 -19.17 -6.67
N LYS A 33 -0.12 -19.35 -5.53
CA LYS A 33 -0.64 -20.11 -4.39
C LYS A 33 -1.29 -19.24 -3.33
N ILE A 34 -1.01 -17.93 -3.33
CA ILE A 34 -1.53 -16.98 -2.34
C ILE A 34 -2.67 -16.11 -2.90
N ILE A 35 -2.73 -15.92 -4.21
CA ILE A 35 -3.86 -15.26 -4.88
C ILE A 35 -5.13 -16.13 -4.76
N SER A 36 -6.29 -15.47 -4.74
CA SER A 36 -7.60 -16.11 -4.85
C SER A 36 -7.68 -17.02 -6.07
N GLN A 37 -8.13 -18.27 -5.85
CA GLN A 37 -8.18 -19.28 -6.91
C GLN A 37 -9.00 -18.81 -8.12
N GLY A 38 -8.38 -18.82 -9.30
CA GLY A 38 -9.01 -18.41 -10.56
C GLY A 38 -9.10 -16.90 -10.76
N SER A 39 -8.63 -16.10 -9.81
CA SER A 39 -8.47 -14.66 -10.00
C SER A 39 -7.29 -14.36 -10.91
N LYS A 40 -7.41 -13.27 -11.68
CA LYS A 40 -6.32 -12.63 -12.42
C LYS A 40 -6.05 -11.21 -11.91
N GLU A 41 -6.82 -10.78 -10.92
CA GLU A 41 -6.69 -9.47 -10.29
C GLU A 41 -5.68 -9.55 -9.15
N SER A 42 -5.05 -8.41 -8.87
CA SER A 42 -4.05 -8.28 -7.82
C SER A 42 -4.61 -8.58 -6.44
N ILE A 43 -3.73 -9.00 -5.52
CA ILE A 43 -4.07 -9.15 -4.12
C ILE A 43 -4.15 -7.76 -3.50
N GLU A 44 -5.32 -7.38 -2.99
CA GLU A 44 -5.55 -6.08 -2.39
C GLU A 44 -5.70 -6.18 -0.86
N PHE A 45 -5.03 -5.27 -0.15
CA PHE A 45 -5.22 -5.05 1.27
C PHE A 45 -5.65 -3.60 1.53
N GLU A 46 -6.65 -3.43 2.39
CA GLU A 46 -7.02 -2.16 2.97
C GLU A 46 -6.90 -2.24 4.50
N ILE A 47 -5.96 -1.49 5.06
CA ILE A 47 -5.67 -1.47 6.49
C ILE A 47 -6.06 -0.11 7.06
N TYR A 48 -7.05 -0.12 7.96
CA TYR A 48 -7.50 1.06 8.66
C TYR A 48 -6.93 1.08 10.07
N TYR A 49 -6.06 2.06 10.36
CA TYR A 49 -5.39 2.15 11.65
C TYR A 49 -5.25 3.60 12.13
N ARG A 50 -4.82 3.75 13.39
CA ARG A 50 -4.41 5.04 13.95
C ARG A 50 -3.01 4.87 14.50
N GLU A 51 -2.15 5.85 14.30
CA GLU A 51 -0.82 5.89 14.91
C GLU A 51 -0.93 6.12 16.43
N THR A 52 -1.79 7.07 16.84
CA THR A 52 -2.19 7.26 18.23
C THR A 52 -3.71 7.38 18.39
N SER A 53 -4.23 7.22 19.61
CA SER A 53 -5.69 7.24 19.85
C SER A 53 -6.39 8.54 19.43
N ASN A 54 -5.64 9.65 19.34
CA ASN A 54 -6.18 10.99 19.11
C ASN A 54 -5.93 11.50 17.68
N GLU A 55 -5.17 10.77 16.86
CA GLU A 55 -4.89 11.18 15.49
C GLU A 55 -5.99 10.71 14.52
N PRO A 56 -6.17 11.45 13.39
CA PRO A 56 -7.04 10.99 12.33
C PRO A 56 -6.58 9.61 11.82
N PRO A 57 -7.50 8.67 11.60
CA PRO A 57 -7.14 7.34 11.12
C PRO A 57 -6.62 7.39 9.68
N ILE A 58 -5.66 6.52 9.41
CA ILE A 58 -5.02 6.34 8.11
C ILE A 58 -5.61 5.08 7.46
N THR A 59 -5.98 5.21 6.19
CA THR A 59 -6.26 4.06 5.32
C THR A 59 -5.03 3.79 4.49
N TYR A 60 -4.43 2.61 4.68
CA TYR A 60 -3.35 2.09 3.87
C TYR A 60 -3.89 1.09 2.85
N GLU A 61 -3.72 1.40 1.57
CA GLU A 61 -4.07 0.52 0.46
C GLU A 61 -2.79 -0.07 -0.15
N LEU A 62 -2.76 -1.39 -0.31
CA LEU A 62 -1.66 -2.12 -0.92
C LEU A 62 -2.20 -3.04 -2.01
N SER A 63 -1.64 -2.95 -3.22
CA SER A 63 -1.88 -3.90 -4.32
C SER A 63 -0.61 -4.67 -4.62
N ILE A 64 -0.72 -6.01 -4.60
CA ILE A 64 0.37 -6.92 -4.96
C ILE A 64 -0.06 -7.69 -6.20
N GLY A 65 0.67 -7.50 -7.29
CA GLY A 65 0.44 -8.19 -8.54
C GLY A 65 1.70 -8.88 -9.03
N VAL A 66 1.77 -9.10 -10.34
CA VAL A 66 2.95 -9.69 -11.00
C VAL A 66 3.43 -8.79 -12.13
N ASP A 67 4.74 -8.71 -12.31
CA ASP A 67 5.33 -8.00 -13.44
C ASP A 67 5.27 -8.82 -14.74
N LYS A 68 5.81 -8.25 -15.83
CA LYS A 68 5.87 -8.92 -17.15
C LYS A 68 6.69 -10.22 -17.19
N TYR A 69 7.39 -10.56 -16.12
CA TYR A 69 8.18 -11.78 -15.96
C TYR A 69 7.57 -12.72 -14.92
N ASP A 70 6.29 -12.52 -14.56
CA ASP A 70 5.56 -13.27 -13.55
C ASP A 70 6.19 -13.18 -12.14
N ARG A 71 6.93 -12.10 -11.85
CA ARG A 71 7.53 -11.88 -10.53
C ARG A 71 6.59 -11.06 -9.65
N PRO A 72 6.37 -11.44 -8.38
CA PRO A 72 5.48 -10.70 -7.51
C PRO A 72 6.03 -9.31 -7.18
N VAL A 73 5.22 -8.28 -7.38
CA VAL A 73 5.61 -6.88 -7.18
C VAL A 73 4.53 -6.09 -6.46
N ILE A 74 4.95 -5.04 -5.75
CA ILE A 74 4.01 -4.03 -5.24
C ILE A 74 3.63 -3.14 -6.43
N GLU A 75 2.39 -3.27 -6.88
CA GLU A 75 1.87 -2.46 -7.98
C GLU A 75 1.46 -1.08 -7.50
N LYS A 76 0.82 -1.01 -6.33
CA LYS A 76 0.28 0.22 -5.77
C LYS A 76 0.45 0.25 -4.26
N GLU A 77 0.91 1.38 -3.74
CA GLU A 77 0.99 1.67 -2.31
C GLU A 77 0.44 3.08 -2.07
N ARG A 78 -0.59 3.19 -1.23
CA ARG A 78 -1.26 4.48 -1.01
C ARG A 78 -1.66 4.65 0.44
N LEU A 79 -1.38 5.84 0.97
CA LEU A 79 -1.86 6.26 2.28
C LEU A 79 -2.81 7.42 2.12
N ARG A 80 -3.96 7.30 2.78
CA ARG A 80 -4.97 8.35 2.85
C ARG A 80 -5.32 8.72 4.26
N GLN A 81 -5.57 10.00 4.48
CA GLN A 81 -6.01 10.52 5.75
C GLN A 81 -6.97 11.69 5.55
N ARG A 82 -7.90 11.87 6.48
CA ARG A 82 -8.67 13.12 6.57
C ARG A 82 -7.83 14.17 7.28
N ARG A 83 -8.11 15.45 7.02
CA ARG A 83 -7.46 16.52 7.76
C ARG A 83 -7.86 16.46 9.22
N GLU A 84 -6.93 16.89 10.05
CA GLU A 84 -7.16 17.17 11.46
C GLU A 84 -8.35 18.11 11.60
N ASN A 85 -9.26 17.76 12.50
CA ASN A 85 -10.52 18.48 12.77
C ASN A 85 -11.60 18.41 11.67
N GLU A 86 -11.37 17.78 10.52
CA GLU A 86 -12.43 17.50 9.53
C GLU A 86 -13.16 16.19 9.88
N ARG A 87 -14.35 16.32 10.49
CA ARG A 87 -15.23 15.16 10.78
C ARG A 87 -15.91 14.59 9.54
N TYR A 88 -16.12 15.43 8.53
CA TYR A 88 -16.78 15.14 7.27
C TYR A 88 -15.88 15.56 6.12
N GLY A 89 -16.00 14.87 4.98
CA GLY A 89 -15.14 15.11 3.81
C GLY A 89 -14.46 13.84 3.33
N ARG A 90 -13.84 13.96 2.15
CA ARG A 90 -13.12 12.86 1.50
C ARG A 90 -11.68 12.82 2.02
N PRO A 91 -11.13 11.64 2.30
CA PRO A 91 -9.73 11.52 2.69
C PRO A 91 -8.83 11.90 1.51
N MET A 92 -7.72 12.57 1.80
CA MET A 92 -6.72 12.93 0.79
C MET A 92 -5.63 11.87 0.76
N SER A 93 -5.09 11.61 -0.43
CA SER A 93 -3.90 10.78 -0.58
C SER A 93 -2.66 11.62 -0.28
N PHE A 94 -1.92 11.26 0.77
CA PHE A 94 -0.67 11.93 1.12
C PHE A 94 0.56 11.12 0.72
N LEU A 95 0.38 9.84 0.38
CA LEU A 95 1.34 9.00 -0.33
C LEU A 95 0.58 8.24 -1.41
N PHE A 96 1.12 8.22 -2.63
CA PHE A 96 0.63 7.39 -3.72
C PHE A 96 1.80 6.98 -4.60
N LEU A 97 2.10 5.68 -4.60
CA LEU A 97 3.16 5.07 -5.38
C LEU A 97 2.58 3.99 -6.28
N GLU A 98 3.02 3.96 -7.52
CA GLU A 98 2.81 2.87 -8.46
C GLU A 98 4.18 2.33 -8.89
N TYR A 99 4.40 1.03 -8.71
CA TYR A 99 5.68 0.38 -9.01
C TYR A 99 6.88 1.10 -8.37
N GLY A 100 6.73 1.55 -7.12
CA GLY A 100 7.76 2.25 -6.36
C GLY A 100 7.99 3.72 -6.77
N LYS A 101 7.20 4.27 -7.69
CA LYS A 101 7.31 5.67 -8.15
C LYS A 101 6.01 6.41 -7.94
N GLY A 102 6.10 7.67 -7.55
CA GLY A 102 4.91 8.51 -7.42
C GLY A 102 5.21 9.74 -6.59
N PHE A 103 4.36 10.03 -5.62
CA PHE A 103 4.47 11.24 -4.83
C PHE A 103 4.12 11.03 -3.36
N ALA A 104 4.66 11.91 -2.54
CA ALA A 104 4.27 12.12 -1.15
C ALA A 104 4.05 13.61 -0.88
N PHE A 105 3.28 13.93 0.16
CA PHE A 105 3.08 15.29 0.63
C PHE A 105 3.71 15.47 2.02
N LYS A 106 4.38 16.61 2.23
CA LYS A 106 4.97 16.95 3.54
C LYS A 106 3.96 17.64 4.46
N GLY A 107 4.00 17.22 5.72
CA GLY A 107 3.25 17.84 6.82
C GLY A 107 1.89 17.20 7.04
N ASN A 108 1.24 17.64 8.12
CA ASN A 108 -0.10 17.21 8.45
C ASN A 108 -1.10 18.05 7.65
N ASN A 109 -2.18 17.45 7.16
CA ASN A 109 -3.24 18.11 6.36
C ASN A 109 -2.88 18.47 4.92
N SER A 110 -1.81 17.91 4.37
CA SER A 110 -1.46 17.98 2.95
C SER A 110 -1.89 16.71 2.21
N GLY A 111 -2.08 16.80 0.89
CA GLY A 111 -2.43 15.65 0.08
C GLY A 111 -3.10 16.02 -1.25
N LEU A 112 -3.48 14.99 -1.99
CA LEU A 112 -4.26 15.05 -3.21
C LEU A 112 -5.72 14.67 -2.93
N LEU A 113 -6.66 15.54 -3.30
CA LEU A 113 -8.07 15.22 -3.47
C LEU A 113 -8.28 14.70 -4.90
N GLU A 114 -8.28 13.38 -5.07
CA GLU A 114 -8.24 12.74 -6.40
C GLU A 114 -9.41 13.11 -7.31
N GLU A 115 -10.64 13.14 -6.79
CA GLU A 115 -11.81 13.45 -7.62
C GLU A 115 -11.83 14.89 -8.13
N GLU A 116 -11.22 15.81 -7.37
CA GLU A 116 -11.14 17.24 -7.71
C GLU A 116 -9.80 17.58 -8.37
N ASN A 117 -8.89 16.59 -8.46
CA ASN A 117 -7.50 16.76 -8.87
C ASN A 117 -6.82 17.96 -8.18
N GLN A 118 -7.10 18.15 -6.89
CA GLN A 118 -6.62 19.30 -6.12
C GLN A 118 -5.48 18.88 -5.19
N GLU A 119 -4.32 19.51 -5.37
CA GLU A 119 -3.13 19.32 -4.53
C GLU A 119 -3.06 20.39 -3.44
N ILE A 120 -2.75 19.98 -2.21
CA ILE A 120 -2.68 20.86 -1.05
C ILE A 120 -1.41 20.56 -0.27
N GLY A 121 -0.57 21.58 -0.07
CA GLY A 121 0.71 21.46 0.62
C GLY A 121 1.89 21.23 -0.33
N GLU A 122 3.01 20.80 0.24
CA GLU A 122 4.25 20.58 -0.51
C GLU A 122 4.32 19.13 -1.01
N LYS A 123 4.16 18.94 -2.32
CA LYS A 123 4.32 17.65 -3.00
C LYS A 123 5.80 17.38 -3.29
N VAL A 124 6.20 16.14 -3.11
CA VAL A 124 7.55 15.64 -3.39
C VAL A 124 7.43 14.40 -4.24
N ASP A 125 8.21 14.34 -5.32
CA ASP A 125 8.33 13.11 -6.12
C ASP A 125 9.13 12.07 -5.33
N VAL A 126 8.59 10.85 -5.30
CA VAL A 126 9.17 9.72 -4.59
C VAL A 126 9.50 8.63 -5.60
N GLU A 127 10.73 8.16 -5.54
CA GLU A 127 11.18 6.94 -6.19
C GLU A 127 11.86 6.09 -5.12
N LEU A 128 11.22 4.99 -4.75
CA LEU A 128 11.82 4.00 -3.87
C LEU A 128 12.97 3.35 -4.64
N ALA A 129 14.18 3.51 -4.13
CA ALA A 129 15.31 2.76 -4.64
C ALA A 129 15.01 1.27 -4.44
N ASP A 130 14.92 0.50 -5.52
CA ASP A 130 15.00 -0.95 -5.40
C ASP A 130 16.45 -1.26 -5.01
N PRO A 131 16.72 -1.77 -3.80
CA PRO A 131 18.09 -2.12 -3.40
C PRO A 131 18.68 -3.25 -4.27
N ARG A 132 17.94 -3.78 -5.24
CA ARG A 132 18.28 -4.91 -6.12
C ARG A 132 18.48 -4.52 -7.59
N GLN A 133 18.50 -3.23 -7.95
CA GLN A 133 19.02 -2.75 -9.25
C GLN A 133 20.53 -2.49 -9.21
#